data_AF-A0A432LMV8-F1
#
_entry.id   AF-A0A432LMV8-F1
#
_cell.length_a   1.000
_cell.length_b   1.000
_cell.length_c   1.000
_cell.angle_alpha   90.00
_cell.angle_beta   90.00
_cell.angle_gamma   90.00
#
_symmetry.space_group_name_H-M   'P 1'
#
loop_
_entity.id
_entity.type
_entity.pdbx_description
1 polymer ?
#
loop_
_entity_poly.entity_id
_entity_poly.type
_entity_poly.pdbx_seq_one_letter_code
_entity_poly.pdbx_strand_id
1 'polypeptide(L)'
;MKKYFLYSLTLCFMMLGFVACSGDEEITDSRLTYYVRFEMLGKDTILSPVGQPYTDPGCNATLGGKDYTSEIIIKGLENVDINTPGMYYVTYSGVGSDGFSSSITRVVIVYDPDVSEDISGNYITIDGTQRVREGKVIEYPGFKVKISKIAPGVFYVDDLLGGYYAQKVYPQYGDLTALKGYVWLHSDMTITGLSGYNEGFKDTFDAVNGSFDKDTGALKWTTDYSEMKFDVVLEKK
;
A
#
# COMPACT_ATOMS: atom_id res chain seq x y z
N MET A 1 -61.73 -61.40 22.42
CA MET A 1 -60.27 -61.25 22.21
C MET A 1 -59.93 -59.95 21.46
N LYS A 2 -60.29 -58.76 21.99
CA LYS A 2 -59.98 -57.47 21.32
C LYS A 2 -59.64 -56.32 22.29
N LYS A 3 -59.77 -56.49 23.62
CA LYS A 3 -59.57 -55.40 24.59
C LYS A 3 -58.19 -55.40 25.26
N TYR A 4 -57.46 -56.51 25.28
CA TYR A 4 -56.09 -56.58 25.83
C TYR A 4 -55.01 -56.11 24.86
N PHE A 5 -55.31 -56.07 23.55
CA PHE A 5 -54.39 -55.59 22.53
C PHE A 5 -54.25 -54.06 22.57
N LEU A 6 -55.29 -53.35 22.99
CA LEU A 6 -55.32 -51.88 23.01
C LEU A 6 -54.51 -51.29 24.18
N TYR A 7 -54.43 -52.00 25.32
CA TYR A 7 -53.63 -51.57 26.48
C TYR A 7 -52.14 -51.95 26.38
N SER A 8 -51.81 -52.98 25.59
CA SER A 8 -50.42 -53.32 25.26
C SER A 8 -49.78 -52.26 24.33
N LEU A 9 -50.57 -51.72 23.40
CA LEU A 9 -50.10 -50.72 22.44
C LEU A 9 -49.84 -49.34 23.08
N THR A 10 -50.64 -48.94 24.08
CA THR A 10 -50.44 -47.67 24.81
C THR A 10 -49.28 -47.72 25.81
N LEU A 11 -48.97 -48.88 26.40
CA LEU A 11 -47.77 -49.06 27.23
C LEU A 11 -46.47 -49.03 26.39
N CYS A 12 -46.54 -49.51 25.14
CA CYS A 12 -45.41 -49.50 24.21
C CYS A 12 -45.12 -48.08 23.66
N PHE A 13 -46.14 -47.23 23.52
CA PHE A 13 -45.99 -45.86 23.03
C PHE A 13 -45.40 -44.89 24.06
N MET A 14 -45.43 -45.23 25.35
CA MET A 14 -44.88 -44.40 26.44
C MET A 14 -43.37 -44.60 26.65
N MET A 15 -42.78 -45.64 26.03
CA MET A 15 -41.34 -45.94 26.10
C MET A 15 -40.50 -45.25 25.02
N LEU A 16 -41.13 -44.50 24.09
CA LEU A 16 -40.44 -43.74 23.05
C LEU A 16 -40.09 -42.30 23.46
N GLY A 17 -40.31 -41.93 24.73
CA GLY A 17 -40.31 -40.54 25.21
C GLY A 17 -38.98 -39.97 25.73
N PHE A 18 -37.86 -40.69 25.70
CA PHE A 18 -36.57 -40.15 26.17
C PHE A 18 -35.38 -40.58 25.31
N VAL A 19 -35.49 -40.48 23.98
CA VAL A 19 -34.27 -40.20 23.20
C VAL A 19 -34.00 -38.72 23.41
N ALA A 20 -33.28 -38.39 24.48
CA ALA A 20 -32.50 -37.17 24.45
C ALA A 20 -31.65 -37.26 23.17
N CYS A 21 -31.83 -36.33 22.23
CA CYS A 21 -30.72 -36.02 21.34
C CYS A 21 -29.53 -35.86 22.28
N SER A 22 -28.51 -36.71 22.13
CA SER A 22 -27.18 -36.40 22.64
C SER A 22 -26.96 -34.97 22.18
N GLY A 23 -27.05 -34.01 23.11
CA GLY A 23 -27.05 -32.60 22.78
C GLY A 23 -25.90 -32.42 21.82
N ASP A 24 -26.22 -31.99 20.59
CA ASP A 24 -25.27 -31.90 19.49
C ASP A 24 -23.99 -31.39 20.11
N GLU A 25 -22.98 -32.26 20.25
CA GLU A 25 -21.69 -31.81 20.71
C GLU A 25 -21.39 -30.69 19.73
N GLU A 26 -21.27 -29.46 20.20
CA GLU A 26 -20.91 -28.37 19.32
C GLU A 26 -19.54 -28.77 18.76
N ILE A 27 -19.55 -29.36 17.56
CA ILE A 27 -18.34 -29.70 16.82
C ILE A 27 -17.85 -28.34 16.34
N THR A 28 -17.23 -27.59 17.24
CA THR A 28 -16.44 -26.45 16.84
C THR A 28 -15.15 -27.03 16.28
N ASP A 29 -15.06 -27.23 14.95
CA ASP A 29 -13.78 -27.51 14.26
C ASP A 29 -12.91 -26.23 14.16
N SER A 30 -13.22 -25.23 14.99
CA SER A 30 -12.40 -24.04 15.14
C SER A 30 -11.07 -24.42 15.78
N ARG A 31 -9.99 -24.10 15.10
CA ARG A 31 -8.62 -24.30 15.60
C ARG A 31 -7.95 -22.94 15.75
N LEU A 32 -7.07 -22.83 16.74
CA LEU A 32 -6.25 -21.64 16.89
C LEU A 32 -5.20 -21.64 15.77
N THR A 33 -5.31 -20.66 14.86
CA THR A 33 -4.30 -20.45 13.82
C THR A 33 -3.30 -19.41 14.28
N TYR A 34 -2.02 -19.66 14.00
CA TYR A 34 -0.93 -18.75 14.33
C TYR A 34 -0.31 -18.19 13.05
N TYR A 35 -0.29 -16.87 12.96
CA TYR A 35 0.42 -16.15 11.91
C TYR A 35 1.88 -15.92 12.33
N VAL A 36 2.76 -15.80 11.34
CA VAL A 36 4.13 -15.37 11.59
C VAL A 36 4.11 -13.90 11.98
N ARG A 37 4.63 -13.59 13.17
CA ARG A 37 4.76 -12.22 13.68
C ARG A 37 6.18 -11.75 13.49
N PHE A 38 6.35 -10.70 12.70
CA PHE A 38 7.64 -10.08 12.41
C PHE A 38 7.94 -8.93 13.36
N GLU A 39 9.22 -8.76 13.67
CA GLU A 39 9.78 -7.59 14.35
C GLU A 39 10.93 -7.06 13.50
N MET A 40 10.69 -5.95 12.83
CA MET A 40 11.70 -5.32 11.99
C MET A 40 12.82 -4.74 12.85
N LEU A 41 14.07 -5.08 12.54
CA LEU A 41 15.23 -4.54 13.25
C LEU A 41 15.61 -3.19 12.62
N GLY A 42 15.61 -2.10 13.38
CA GLY A 42 15.88 -0.76 12.81
C GLY A 42 14.67 -0.16 12.09
N LYS A 43 14.90 0.78 11.17
CA LYS A 43 13.83 1.53 10.49
C LYS A 43 13.16 0.73 9.37
N ASP A 44 11.90 1.03 9.13
CA ASP A 44 11.11 0.57 7.97
C ASP A 44 11.50 1.26 6.67
N THR A 45 11.93 2.52 6.76
CA THR A 45 12.52 3.28 5.67
C THR A 45 13.97 3.62 5.98
N ILE A 46 14.87 3.20 5.11
CA ILE A 46 16.31 3.49 5.18
C ILE A 46 16.67 4.44 4.04
N LEU A 47 17.31 5.55 4.37
CA LEU A 47 17.85 6.49 3.39
C LEU A 47 19.34 6.19 3.21
N SER A 48 19.77 5.97 1.98
CA SER A 48 21.16 5.70 1.62
C SER A 48 21.61 6.68 0.54
N PRO A 49 22.66 7.49 0.75
CA PRO A 49 23.27 8.23 -0.35
C PRO A 49 23.80 7.26 -1.42
N VAL A 50 23.74 7.66 -2.68
CA VAL A 50 24.30 6.89 -3.80
C VAL A 50 25.78 6.57 -3.56
N GLY A 51 26.17 5.34 -3.89
CA GLY A 51 27.52 4.80 -3.73
C GLY A 51 27.92 4.42 -2.30
N GLN A 52 27.08 4.68 -1.30
CA GLN A 52 27.35 4.24 0.07
C GLN A 52 26.97 2.77 0.28
N PRO A 53 27.75 1.99 1.04
CA PRO A 53 27.41 0.60 1.33
C PRO A 53 26.13 0.53 2.16
N TYR A 54 25.24 -0.36 1.75
CA TYR A 54 24.02 -0.69 2.47
C TYR A 54 24.13 -2.10 3.08
N THR A 55 23.90 -2.18 4.39
CA THR A 55 23.76 -3.44 5.11
C THR A 55 22.35 -3.51 5.69
N ASP A 56 21.61 -4.54 5.31
CA ASP A 56 20.27 -4.75 5.83
C ASP A 56 20.29 -5.11 7.32
N PRO A 57 19.60 -4.35 8.20
CA PRO A 57 19.51 -4.69 9.61
C PRO A 57 18.79 -6.01 9.91
N GLY A 58 18.04 -6.56 8.94
CA GLY A 58 17.27 -7.78 9.08
C GLY A 58 15.93 -7.60 9.78
N CYS A 59 15.36 -8.73 10.18
CA CYS A 59 14.05 -8.88 10.80
C CYS A 59 14.08 -10.13 11.69
N ASN A 60 13.49 -10.06 12.88
CA ASN A 60 13.18 -11.24 13.69
C ASN A 60 11.76 -11.71 13.41
N ALA A 61 11.46 -12.98 13.68
CA ALA A 61 10.10 -13.51 13.58
C ALA A 61 9.78 -14.51 14.67
N THR A 62 8.49 -14.59 15.01
CA THR A 62 7.95 -15.63 15.90
C THR A 62 6.72 -16.28 15.30
N LEU A 63 6.53 -17.57 15.57
CA LEU A 63 5.34 -18.34 15.19
C LEU A 63 4.84 -19.11 16.41
N GLY A 64 3.61 -18.84 16.85
CA GLY A 64 3.05 -19.46 18.05
C GLY A 64 3.90 -19.23 19.31
N GLY A 65 4.60 -18.09 19.39
CA GLY A 65 5.49 -17.75 20.51
C GLY A 65 6.88 -18.39 20.48
N LYS A 66 7.22 -19.15 19.43
CA LYS A 66 8.56 -19.71 19.22
C LYS A 66 9.33 -18.86 18.19
N ASP A 67 10.65 -18.83 18.31
CA ASP A 67 11.52 -18.18 17.33
C ASP A 67 11.36 -18.83 15.95
N TYR A 68 11.20 -17.99 14.93
CA TYR A 68 11.01 -18.35 13.53
C TYR A 68 11.99 -17.57 12.64
N THR A 69 12.98 -16.88 13.22
CA THR A 69 13.84 -15.93 12.51
C THR A 69 14.66 -16.58 11.38
N SER A 70 15.15 -17.80 11.58
CA SER A 70 15.92 -18.55 10.55
C SER A 70 15.08 -19.00 9.35
N GLU A 71 13.75 -19.04 9.50
CA GLU A 71 12.82 -19.52 8.48
C GLU A 71 12.23 -18.38 7.62
N ILE A 72 12.62 -17.13 7.90
CA ILE A 72 12.17 -15.97 7.14
C ILE A 72 12.70 -16.07 5.70
N ILE A 73 11.79 -15.89 4.74
CA ILE A 73 12.12 -15.76 3.34
C ILE A 73 12.30 -14.27 3.04
N ILE A 74 13.52 -13.89 2.65
CA ILE A 74 13.88 -12.53 2.26
C ILE A 74 13.88 -12.44 0.73
N LYS A 75 13.19 -11.44 0.18
CA LYS A 75 13.17 -11.14 -1.27
C LYS A 75 13.52 -9.70 -1.53
N GLY A 76 14.26 -9.44 -2.62
CA GLY A 76 14.54 -8.10 -3.12
C GLY A 76 15.78 -7.45 -2.50
N LEU A 77 16.41 -8.07 -1.50
CA LEU A 77 17.65 -7.56 -0.89
C LEU A 77 18.79 -7.52 -1.91
N GLU A 78 18.89 -8.55 -2.74
CA GLU A 78 19.84 -8.68 -3.84
C GLU A 78 19.63 -7.65 -4.96
N ASN A 79 18.44 -7.04 -5.04
CA ASN A 79 18.10 -6.06 -6.06
C ASN A 79 18.37 -4.62 -5.61
N VAL A 80 18.79 -4.41 -4.35
CA VAL A 80 19.15 -3.08 -3.87
C VAL A 80 20.46 -2.64 -4.53
N ASP A 81 20.34 -1.78 -5.54
CA ASP A 81 21.50 -1.20 -6.21
C ASP A 81 21.86 0.14 -5.57
N ILE A 82 22.94 0.15 -4.78
CA ILE A 82 23.43 1.35 -4.10
C ILE A 82 23.96 2.43 -5.06
N ASN A 83 24.23 2.10 -6.32
CA ASN A 83 24.80 3.02 -7.30
C ASN A 83 23.76 3.69 -8.18
N THR A 84 22.53 3.18 -8.16
CA THR A 84 21.41 3.72 -8.91
C THR A 84 20.43 4.30 -7.90
N PRO A 85 20.18 5.62 -7.90
CA PRO A 85 19.18 6.12 -6.99
C PRO A 85 17.77 5.65 -7.41
N GLY A 86 16.90 5.47 -6.43
CA GLY A 86 15.65 4.75 -6.60
C GLY A 86 15.08 4.22 -5.29
N MET A 87 13.88 3.64 -5.36
CA MET A 87 13.21 2.99 -4.24
C MET A 87 13.27 1.47 -4.41
N TYR A 88 13.87 0.80 -3.44
CA TYR A 88 14.02 -0.65 -3.42
C TYR A 88 13.23 -1.24 -2.25
N TYR A 89 12.63 -2.41 -2.47
CA TYR A 89 11.75 -3.06 -1.51
C TYR A 89 12.34 -4.39 -1.08
N VAL A 90 12.63 -4.52 0.21
CA VAL A 90 13.09 -5.76 0.84
C VAL A 90 11.91 -6.35 1.62
N THR A 91 11.39 -7.48 1.15
CA THR A 91 10.22 -8.12 1.76
C THR A 91 10.65 -9.34 2.57
N TYR A 92 10.28 -9.34 3.85
CA TYR A 92 10.39 -10.48 4.76
C TYR A 92 9.05 -11.19 4.79
N SER A 93 9.04 -12.49 4.52
CA SER A 93 7.82 -13.29 4.47
C SER A 93 8.01 -14.64 5.15
N GLY A 94 6.89 -15.23 5.55
CA GLY A 94 6.85 -16.51 6.24
C GLY A 94 5.47 -17.12 6.14
N VAL A 95 5.40 -18.43 6.31
CA VAL A 95 4.16 -19.20 6.22
C VAL A 95 3.96 -19.96 7.52
N GLY A 96 2.81 -19.75 8.16
CA GLY A 96 2.43 -20.46 9.38
C GLY A 96 2.19 -21.95 9.13
N SER A 97 2.09 -22.74 10.19
CA SER A 97 1.87 -24.19 10.12
C SER A 97 0.63 -24.59 9.33
N ASP A 98 -0.37 -23.70 9.32
CA ASP A 98 -1.67 -23.94 8.68
C ASP A 98 -1.72 -23.41 7.24
N GLY A 99 -0.59 -22.96 6.70
CA GLY A 99 -0.46 -22.47 5.32
C GLY A 99 -0.75 -20.97 5.12
N PHE A 100 -1.11 -20.23 6.17
CA PHE A 100 -1.33 -18.78 6.08
C PHE A 100 -0.01 -18.01 6.01
N SER A 101 0.13 -17.16 4.99
CA SER A 101 1.31 -16.30 4.80
C SER A 101 1.18 -14.96 5.51
N SER A 102 2.30 -14.39 5.93
CA SER A 102 2.41 -13.00 6.40
C SER A 102 3.72 -12.39 5.91
N SER A 103 3.76 -11.08 5.78
CA SER A 103 4.95 -10.36 5.35
C SER A 103 5.02 -8.93 5.88
N ILE A 104 6.25 -8.42 5.99
CA ILE A 104 6.53 -6.99 6.19
C ILE A 104 7.60 -6.54 5.18
N THR A 105 7.59 -5.26 4.82
CA THR A 105 8.49 -4.72 3.79
C THR A 105 9.29 -3.54 4.34
N ARG A 106 10.60 -3.56 4.11
CA ARG A 106 11.51 -2.44 4.28
C ARG A 106 11.69 -1.73 2.96
N VAL A 107 11.66 -0.40 3.01
CA VAL A 107 11.94 0.48 1.87
C VAL A 107 13.36 1.03 2.02
N VAL A 108 14.19 0.84 1.00
CA VAL A 108 15.52 1.42 0.89
C VAL A 108 15.47 2.48 -0.20
N ILE A 109 15.67 3.73 0.18
CA ILE A 109 15.69 4.87 -0.74
C ILE A 109 17.16 5.23 -0.97
N VAL A 110 17.66 4.86 -2.14
CA VAL A 110 18.96 5.32 -2.62
C VAL A 110 18.74 6.69 -3.25
N TYR A 111 19.41 7.73 -2.76
CA TYR A 111 19.17 9.10 -3.20
C TYR A 111 20.47 9.81 -3.60
N ASP A 112 20.36 10.78 -4.50
CA ASP A 112 21.46 11.66 -4.87
C ASP A 112 21.59 12.81 -3.85
N PRO A 113 22.68 12.85 -3.04
CA PRO A 113 22.86 13.88 -2.02
C PRO A 113 23.13 15.28 -2.59
N ASP A 114 23.51 15.39 -3.86
CA ASP A 114 23.92 16.66 -4.49
C ASP A 114 22.72 17.48 -4.97
N VAL A 115 21.50 16.91 -4.98
CA VAL A 115 20.26 17.64 -5.29
C VAL A 115 19.88 18.53 -4.11
N SER A 116 20.11 19.84 -4.27
CA SER A 116 19.91 20.84 -3.21
C SER A 116 18.50 21.43 -3.14
N GLU A 117 17.79 21.40 -4.27
CA GLU A 117 16.49 22.03 -4.44
C GLU A 117 15.41 21.35 -3.60
N ASP A 118 14.50 22.17 -3.07
CA ASP A 118 13.44 21.71 -2.17
C ASP A 118 12.07 22.15 -2.68
N ILE A 119 11.33 21.20 -3.27
CA ILE A 119 9.97 21.39 -3.77
C ILE A 119 8.91 21.01 -2.73
N SER A 120 9.27 20.83 -1.45
CA SER A 120 8.28 20.55 -0.42
C SER A 120 7.45 21.80 -0.07
N GLY A 121 6.19 21.57 0.29
CA GLY A 121 5.25 22.62 0.62
C GLY A 121 3.80 22.23 0.38
N ASN A 122 2.92 23.20 0.61
CA ASN A 122 1.53 23.11 0.22
C ASN A 122 1.35 23.83 -1.11
N TYR A 123 0.64 23.20 -2.03
CA TYR A 123 0.42 23.67 -3.38
C TYR A 123 -1.07 23.71 -3.69
N ILE A 124 -1.41 24.46 -4.73
CA ILE A 124 -2.71 24.42 -5.38
C ILE A 124 -2.52 24.16 -6.88
N THR A 125 -3.40 23.38 -7.47
CA THR A 125 -3.45 23.22 -8.93
C THR A 125 -3.93 24.52 -9.57
N ILE A 126 -3.27 24.94 -10.64
CA ILE A 126 -3.59 26.18 -11.37
C ILE A 126 -3.97 25.87 -12.82
N ASP A 127 -4.29 26.93 -13.57
CA ASP A 127 -4.60 26.87 -15.00
C ASP A 127 -3.52 26.08 -15.76
N GLY A 128 -3.96 25.24 -16.69
CA GLY A 128 -3.14 24.22 -17.34
C GLY A 128 -3.23 22.83 -16.67
N THR A 129 -3.83 22.73 -15.48
CA THR A 129 -4.15 21.43 -14.87
C THR A 129 -5.36 20.79 -15.53
N GLN A 130 -5.16 19.63 -16.17
CA GLN A 130 -6.17 18.99 -17.02
C GLN A 130 -6.00 17.48 -17.12
N ARG A 131 -7.12 16.79 -17.36
CA ARG A 131 -7.14 15.36 -17.66
C ARG A 131 -7.52 15.16 -19.11
N VAL A 132 -6.67 14.44 -19.84
CA VAL A 132 -6.91 14.02 -21.22
C VAL A 132 -7.24 12.53 -21.25
N ARG A 133 -8.35 12.17 -21.88
CA ARG A 133 -8.71 10.78 -22.20
C ARG A 133 -9.30 10.73 -23.60
N GLU A 134 -8.70 9.94 -24.50
CA GLU A 134 -9.19 9.79 -25.88
C GLU A 134 -9.44 11.15 -26.58
N GLY A 135 -8.53 12.12 -26.38
CA GLY A 135 -8.65 13.48 -26.93
C GLY A 135 -9.64 14.41 -26.21
N LYS A 136 -10.43 13.91 -25.25
CA LYS A 136 -11.29 14.74 -24.42
C LYS A 136 -10.52 15.34 -23.25
N VAL A 137 -10.50 16.67 -23.19
CA VAL A 137 -9.86 17.45 -22.12
C VAL A 137 -10.89 17.83 -21.05
N ILE A 138 -10.52 17.69 -19.79
CA ILE A 138 -11.27 18.18 -18.63
C ILE A 138 -10.32 18.97 -17.74
N GLU A 139 -10.53 20.28 -17.61
CA GLU A 139 -9.74 21.14 -16.72
C GLU A 139 -10.19 20.99 -15.26
N TYR A 140 -9.24 21.11 -14.34
CA TYR A 140 -9.49 21.01 -12.90
C TYR A 140 -8.48 21.78 -12.02
N PRO A 141 -8.34 23.11 -12.21
CA PRO A 141 -7.59 23.94 -11.26
C PRO A 141 -8.31 24.05 -9.90
N GLY A 142 -7.58 24.48 -8.87
CA GLY A 142 -8.11 24.87 -7.56
C GLY A 142 -8.01 23.82 -6.45
N PHE A 143 -7.37 22.67 -6.69
CA PHE A 143 -7.24 21.58 -5.73
C PHE A 143 -5.91 21.56 -5.01
N LYS A 144 -5.91 21.11 -3.76
CA LYS A 144 -4.71 21.14 -2.91
C LYS A 144 -3.83 19.93 -3.19
N VAL A 145 -2.52 20.14 -3.20
CA VAL A 145 -1.52 19.07 -3.26
C VAL A 145 -0.46 19.37 -2.21
N LYS A 146 -0.06 18.39 -1.41
CA LYS A 146 1.01 18.51 -0.43
C LYS A 146 2.21 17.67 -0.86
N ILE A 147 3.36 18.32 -0.88
CA ILE A 147 4.65 17.69 -1.18
C ILE A 147 5.50 17.73 0.08
N SER A 148 6.00 16.57 0.51
CA SER A 148 6.82 16.41 1.72
C SER A 148 8.20 15.88 1.36
N LYS A 149 9.26 16.50 1.87
CA LYS A 149 10.64 16.06 1.64
C LYS A 149 10.94 14.79 2.43
N ILE A 150 11.53 13.82 1.74
CA ILE A 150 11.95 12.54 2.33
C ILE A 150 13.48 12.49 2.41
N ALA A 151 14.14 12.83 1.30
CA ALA A 151 15.59 12.94 1.19
C ALA A 151 15.93 14.03 0.15
N PRO A 152 17.20 14.46 0.01
CA PRO A 152 17.64 15.20 -1.18
C PRO A 152 17.13 14.55 -2.47
N GLY A 153 16.49 15.34 -3.34
CA GLY A 153 15.84 14.87 -4.56
C GLY A 153 14.57 14.04 -4.39
N VAL A 154 14.28 13.44 -3.23
CA VAL A 154 13.15 12.52 -3.06
C VAL A 154 12.02 13.15 -2.25
N PHE A 155 10.83 13.18 -2.84
CA PHE A 155 9.64 13.81 -2.26
C PHE A 155 8.45 12.87 -2.29
N TYR A 156 7.67 12.88 -1.22
CA TYR A 156 6.35 12.26 -1.16
C TYR A 156 5.28 13.27 -1.60
N VAL A 157 4.35 12.84 -2.43
CA VAL A 157 3.21 13.61 -2.95
C VAL A 157 1.92 12.93 -2.49
N ASP A 158 1.01 13.70 -1.89
CA ASP A 158 -0.27 13.18 -1.39
C ASP A 158 -1.25 12.81 -2.51
N ASP A 159 -1.19 13.47 -3.67
CA ASP A 159 -1.94 13.09 -4.87
C ASP A 159 -1.24 13.49 -6.18
N LEU A 160 -0.64 12.51 -6.85
CA LEU A 160 0.01 12.66 -8.15
C LEU A 160 -0.97 12.99 -9.30
N LEU A 161 -2.29 12.85 -9.07
CA LEU A 161 -3.33 13.24 -10.03
C LEU A 161 -3.83 14.67 -9.79
N GLY A 162 -3.26 15.41 -8.84
CA GLY A 162 -3.64 16.80 -8.57
C GLY A 162 -5.05 16.96 -8.00
N GLY A 163 -5.56 15.98 -7.24
CA GLY A 163 -6.88 16.06 -6.62
C GLY A 163 -8.04 15.68 -7.52
N TYR A 164 -7.80 15.19 -8.75
CA TYR A 164 -8.88 14.90 -9.69
C TYR A 164 -9.93 13.95 -9.12
N TYR A 165 -9.54 12.80 -8.56
CA TYR A 165 -10.51 11.90 -7.96
C TYR A 165 -10.82 12.30 -6.51
N ALA A 166 -9.80 12.51 -5.69
CA ALA A 166 -9.95 12.74 -4.26
C ALA A 166 -10.73 14.02 -3.91
N GLN A 167 -10.70 15.06 -4.76
CA GLN A 167 -11.31 16.35 -4.45
C GLN A 167 -12.37 16.79 -5.46
N LYS A 168 -12.26 16.42 -6.75
CA LYS A 168 -13.24 16.79 -7.78
C LYS A 168 -14.34 15.74 -7.95
N VAL A 169 -13.99 14.50 -8.31
CA VAL A 169 -14.98 13.48 -8.74
C VAL A 169 -15.60 12.75 -7.54
N TYR A 170 -14.79 12.40 -6.54
CA TYR A 170 -15.20 11.59 -5.39
C TYR A 170 -14.77 12.21 -4.04
N PRO A 171 -15.17 13.46 -3.75
CA PRO A 171 -14.79 14.13 -2.50
C PRO A 171 -15.23 13.38 -1.24
N GLN A 172 -16.26 12.54 -1.31
CA GLN A 172 -16.73 11.71 -0.20
C GLN A 172 -15.78 10.56 0.16
N TYR A 173 -14.96 10.09 -0.79
CA TYR A 173 -13.95 9.06 -0.56
C TYR A 173 -12.58 9.68 -0.26
N GLY A 174 -12.34 10.91 -0.72
CA GLY A 174 -11.15 11.69 -0.42
C GLY A 174 -9.88 10.90 -0.75
N ASP A 175 -9.01 10.85 0.25
CA ASP A 175 -7.71 10.16 0.27
C ASP A 175 -7.70 8.73 -0.29
N LEU A 176 -8.80 7.98 -0.18
CA LEU A 176 -8.87 6.63 -0.75
C LEU A 176 -8.70 6.63 -2.26
N THR A 177 -9.10 7.72 -2.93
CA THR A 177 -9.01 7.84 -4.40
C THR A 177 -7.86 8.73 -4.86
N ALA A 178 -7.01 9.20 -3.95
CA ALA A 178 -5.78 9.91 -4.28
C ALA A 178 -4.70 8.92 -4.76
N LEU A 179 -3.91 9.32 -5.74
CA LEU A 179 -2.73 8.54 -6.15
C LEU A 179 -1.53 9.02 -5.32
N LYS A 180 -1.40 8.46 -4.12
CA LYS A 180 -0.30 8.77 -3.20
C LYS A 180 0.99 8.16 -3.71
N GLY A 181 2.10 8.90 -3.68
CA GLY A 181 3.33 8.38 -4.25
C GLY A 181 4.57 9.21 -3.96
N TYR A 182 5.66 8.79 -4.58
CA TYR A 182 6.97 9.40 -4.46
C TYR A 182 7.45 9.84 -5.84
N VAL A 183 8.10 10.99 -5.86
CA VAL A 183 8.77 11.53 -7.03
C VAL A 183 10.23 11.82 -6.71
N TRP A 184 11.03 11.79 -7.75
CA TRP A 184 12.42 12.19 -7.72
C TRP A 184 12.60 13.44 -8.57
N LEU A 185 13.12 14.51 -7.95
CA LEU A 185 13.71 15.66 -8.60
C LEU A 185 15.18 15.39 -8.92
N HIS A 186 15.52 15.37 -10.20
CA HIS A 186 16.89 15.20 -10.68
C HIS A 186 17.66 16.53 -10.64
N SER A 187 18.99 16.46 -10.76
CA SER A 187 19.86 17.66 -10.76
C SER A 187 19.64 18.59 -11.95
N ASP A 188 19.12 18.08 -13.07
CA ASP A 188 18.69 18.84 -14.24
C ASP A 188 17.28 19.44 -14.11
N MET A 189 16.66 19.30 -12.92
CA MET A 189 15.32 19.74 -12.57
C MET A 189 14.18 19.02 -13.27
N THR A 190 14.46 17.90 -13.93
CA THR A 190 13.39 16.98 -14.35
C THR A 190 12.85 16.21 -13.16
N ILE A 191 11.61 15.75 -13.27
CA ILE A 191 10.92 14.96 -12.24
C ILE A 191 10.52 13.61 -12.82
N THR A 192 10.76 12.54 -12.07
CA THR A 192 10.32 11.17 -12.40
C THR A 192 9.54 10.58 -11.24
N GLY A 193 8.44 9.88 -11.53
CA GLY A 193 7.72 9.08 -10.55
C GLY A 193 8.52 7.86 -10.12
N LEU A 194 8.64 7.65 -8.81
CA LEU A 194 9.32 6.48 -8.24
C LEU A 194 8.34 5.35 -7.93
N SER A 195 7.24 5.70 -7.26
CA SER A 195 6.18 4.77 -6.92
C SER A 195 4.90 5.54 -6.66
N GLY A 196 3.76 4.90 -6.85
CA GLY A 196 2.47 5.47 -6.53
C GLY A 196 1.41 4.40 -6.41
N TYR A 197 0.43 4.60 -5.55
CA TYR A 197 -0.66 3.65 -5.38
C TYR A 197 -1.95 4.37 -5.05
N ASN A 198 -3.01 3.99 -5.75
CA ASN A 198 -4.36 4.41 -5.50
C ASN A 198 -5.10 3.30 -4.75
N GLU A 199 -5.46 3.54 -3.50
CA GLU A 199 -6.07 2.51 -2.64
C GLU A 199 -7.46 2.08 -3.12
N GLY A 200 -8.27 3.04 -3.55
CA GLY A 200 -9.65 2.83 -3.97
C GLY A 200 -9.75 2.06 -5.28
N PHE A 201 -8.83 2.31 -6.21
CA PHE A 201 -8.79 1.60 -7.49
C PHE A 201 -7.84 0.41 -7.50
N LYS A 202 -7.00 0.26 -6.46
CA LYS A 202 -5.98 -0.79 -6.32
C LYS A 202 -5.03 -0.85 -7.50
N ASP A 203 -4.56 0.33 -7.90
CA ASP A 203 -3.80 0.50 -9.14
C ASP A 203 -2.66 1.50 -8.97
N THR A 204 -1.71 1.48 -9.91
CA THR A 204 -0.54 2.35 -9.97
C THR A 204 -0.50 3.13 -11.29
N PHE A 205 0.39 4.12 -11.39
CA PHE A 205 0.60 4.86 -12.64
C PHE A 205 1.48 4.08 -13.61
N ASP A 206 1.37 4.42 -14.90
CA ASP A 206 2.27 3.93 -15.94
C ASP A 206 3.57 4.75 -15.93
N ALA A 207 3.45 6.08 -15.81
CA ALA A 207 4.59 6.99 -15.66
C ALA A 207 4.19 8.32 -15.00
N VAL A 208 5.15 8.97 -14.33
CA VAL A 208 5.08 10.38 -13.97
C VAL A 208 6.34 11.06 -14.49
N ASN A 209 6.18 12.10 -15.28
CA ASN A 209 7.29 12.89 -15.83
C ASN A 209 6.99 14.38 -15.69
N GLY A 210 7.95 15.16 -15.20
CA GLY A 210 7.74 16.57 -14.94
C GLY A 210 9.01 17.40 -14.90
N SER A 211 8.87 18.62 -14.41
CA SER A 211 9.97 19.56 -14.28
C SER A 211 9.69 20.60 -13.21
N PHE A 212 10.76 21.10 -12.60
CA PHE A 212 10.75 22.28 -11.76
C PHE A 212 11.56 23.41 -12.41
N ASP A 213 11.01 24.62 -12.42
CA ASP A 213 11.72 25.82 -12.86
C ASP A 213 12.20 26.60 -11.63
N LYS A 214 13.53 26.74 -11.49
CA LYS A 214 14.15 27.42 -10.34
C LYS A 214 13.90 28.92 -10.32
N ASP A 215 13.76 29.54 -11.50
CA ASP A 215 13.65 30.98 -11.64
C ASP A 215 12.22 31.44 -11.35
N THR A 216 11.23 30.67 -11.81
CA THR A 216 9.81 30.99 -11.65
C THR A 216 9.16 30.28 -10.47
N GLY A 217 9.77 29.20 -9.96
CA GLY A 217 9.16 28.31 -8.97
C GLY A 217 8.06 27.43 -9.57
N ALA A 218 7.87 27.43 -10.89
CA ALA A 218 6.83 26.66 -11.55
C ALA A 218 7.13 25.16 -11.44
N LEU A 219 6.14 24.41 -10.93
CA LEU A 219 6.22 22.97 -10.75
C LEU A 219 5.12 22.31 -11.57
N LYS A 220 5.49 21.36 -12.42
CA LYS A 220 4.52 20.63 -13.23
C LYS A 220 4.96 19.19 -13.48
N TRP A 221 3.98 18.31 -13.70
CA TRP A 221 4.21 16.97 -14.19
C TRP A 221 2.99 16.45 -14.96
N THR A 222 3.21 15.41 -15.75
CA THR A 222 2.16 14.62 -16.36
C THR A 222 2.20 13.22 -15.75
N THR A 223 1.06 12.77 -15.24
CA THR A 223 0.85 11.40 -14.76
C THR A 223 0.05 10.62 -15.81
N ASP A 224 0.66 9.59 -16.38
CA ASP A 224 -0.02 8.61 -17.24
C ASP A 224 -0.62 7.52 -16.34
N TYR A 225 -1.96 7.39 -16.36
CA TYR A 225 -2.69 6.49 -15.46
C TYR A 225 -3.97 5.98 -16.12
N SER A 226 -4.09 4.66 -16.29
CA SER A 226 -5.30 3.99 -16.78
C SER A 226 -5.81 4.60 -18.11
N GLU A 227 -4.91 4.69 -19.10
CA GLU A 227 -5.16 5.28 -20.43
C GLU A 227 -5.52 6.78 -20.42
N MET A 228 -5.33 7.46 -19.29
CA MET A 228 -5.54 8.89 -19.12
C MET A 228 -4.22 9.59 -18.86
N LYS A 229 -4.13 10.85 -19.29
CA LYS A 229 -3.03 11.75 -18.95
C LYS A 229 -3.53 12.84 -18.02
N PHE A 230 -2.83 13.06 -16.93
CA PHE A 230 -3.13 14.12 -15.96
C PHE A 230 -1.98 15.11 -15.98
N ASP A 231 -2.16 16.21 -16.70
CA ASP A 231 -1.23 17.34 -16.64
C ASP A 231 -1.55 18.12 -15.38
N VAL A 232 -0.59 18.20 -14.46
CA VAL A 232 -0.71 18.87 -13.17
C VAL A 232 0.26 20.03 -13.13
N VAL A 233 -0.27 21.23 -12.91
CA VAL A 233 0.51 22.46 -12.78
C VAL A 233 0.24 23.05 -11.40
N LEU A 234 1.30 23.28 -10.65
CA LEU A 234 1.23 23.64 -9.23
C LEU A 234 1.83 25.02 -8.96
N GLU A 235 1.14 25.77 -8.11
CA GLU A 235 1.62 27.00 -7.50
C GLU A 235 1.72 26.82 -5.98
N LYS A 236 2.83 27.26 -5.41
CA LYS A 236 3.09 27.15 -3.97
C LYS A 236 2.21 28.13 -3.20
N LYS A 237 1.61 27.68 -2.09
CA LYS A 237 0.80 28.49 -1.18
C LYS A 237 1.56 28.93 0.07
#